data_AF-A0A8T4DSA0-F1
#
_entry.id   AF-A0A8T4DSA0-F1
#
_cell.length_a   1.000
_cell.length_b   1.000
_cell.length_c   1.000
_cell.angle_alpha   90.00
_cell.angle_beta   90.00
_cell.angle_gamma   90.00
#
_symmetry.space_group_name_H-M   'P 1'
#
loop_
_entity.id
_entity.type
_entity.pdbx_description
1 polymer ?
#
loop_
_entity_poly.entity_id
_entity_poly.type
_entity_poly.pdbx_seq_one_letter_code
_entity_poly.pdbx_strand_id
1 'polypeptide(L)'
;MKFIKAFKYAFNMVMHSRLRSWLTILGIVIGVAAVISIVSIGNALKSEVTSQLGQLGGDLLTLRAGASRAGGFAGPGGFDSGGSASASKEEIVIDKTDVQVLKGISGIKLIATEISGRADAYYVAEKGSTTVTGVDPAVWSQITTSTIRDGRMLGPADTNVIVVGGRFADSFFSKQLGVNHMVTIEDRLFRIVGILDDSSSNIYMPITQAYTVLTDKTKDVYDQVIIKVKDEDELNQTMDDINYKLKIARHVISGKLDFTLTSNKERQAQRTSMLASLTTFLTAIAAVALLVGAVGVANTMFTSVLEKTKEIGIMKAIGARNKDIMIIFLLNAALIGLIGGIIGIIIGTLLSGILPSIISGTGGMFGRFGSLGSIVSLSSVLMAIGISLIIGMGAGAIPAYQASKLKPVDALRYE
;
A
#
# COMPACT_ATOMS: atom_id res chain seq x y z
N MET A 1 15.15 42.75 -24.23
CA MET A 1 14.27 43.40 -23.21
C MET A 1 14.73 43.06 -21.79
N LYS A 2 14.46 43.91 -20.77
CA LYS A 2 14.65 43.50 -19.35
C LYS A 2 13.59 42.45 -18.99
N PHE A 3 13.98 41.36 -18.30
CA PHE A 3 13.12 40.20 -17.95
C PHE A 3 11.79 40.61 -17.28
N ILE A 4 11.82 41.62 -16.41
CA ILE A 4 10.65 42.24 -15.77
C ILE A 4 9.57 42.69 -16.77
N LYS A 5 9.97 43.25 -17.92
CA LYS A 5 9.02 43.74 -18.93
C LYS A 5 8.38 42.57 -19.69
N ALA A 6 9.14 41.50 -19.96
CA ALA A 6 8.62 40.30 -20.60
C ALA A 6 7.60 39.58 -19.70
N PHE A 7 7.89 39.48 -18.40
CA PHE A 7 6.97 38.93 -17.41
C PHE A 7 5.67 39.72 -17.31
N LYS A 8 5.75 41.06 -17.20
CA LYS A 8 4.57 41.93 -17.15
C LYS A 8 3.70 41.79 -18.40
N TYR A 9 4.32 41.67 -19.57
CA TYR A 9 3.61 41.45 -20.84
C TYR A 9 2.90 40.09 -20.86
N ALA A 10 3.61 39.03 -20.49
CA ALA A 10 3.06 37.68 -20.43
C ALA A 10 1.86 37.60 -19.49
N PHE A 11 1.94 38.19 -18.30
CA PHE A 11 0.84 38.23 -17.34
C PHE A 11 -0.41 38.95 -17.90
N ASN A 12 -0.21 40.09 -18.57
CA ASN A 12 -1.32 40.85 -19.15
C ASN A 12 -2.01 40.08 -20.30
N MET A 13 -1.25 39.21 -20.98
CA MET A 13 -1.75 38.36 -22.05
C MET A 13 -2.71 37.27 -21.54
N VAL A 14 -2.43 36.68 -20.37
CA VAL A 14 -3.34 35.73 -19.71
C VAL A 14 -4.67 36.39 -19.33
N MET A 15 -4.61 37.63 -18.84
CA MET A 15 -5.75 38.36 -18.28
C MET A 15 -6.79 38.82 -19.34
N HIS A 16 -6.35 39.01 -20.59
CA HIS A 16 -7.17 39.62 -21.64
C HIS A 16 -8.14 38.63 -22.34
N SER A 17 -7.89 37.31 -22.24
CA SER A 17 -8.72 36.24 -22.85
C SER A 17 -9.34 35.33 -21.79
N ARG A 18 -10.14 35.92 -20.88
CA ARG A 18 -10.63 35.29 -19.63
C ARG A 18 -11.22 33.88 -19.80
N LEU A 19 -12.12 33.65 -20.77
CA LEU A 19 -12.77 32.35 -20.95
C LEU A 19 -11.82 31.26 -21.46
N ARG A 20 -10.96 31.59 -22.42
CA ARG A 20 -10.06 30.61 -23.06
C ARG A 20 -8.89 30.24 -22.13
N SER A 21 -8.29 31.24 -21.50
CA SER A 21 -7.26 31.04 -20.48
C SER A 21 -7.80 30.23 -19.30
N TRP A 22 -9.05 30.44 -18.89
CA TRP A 22 -9.65 29.64 -17.83
C TRP A 22 -9.83 28.18 -18.22
N LEU A 23 -10.30 27.92 -19.45
CA LEU A 23 -10.51 26.55 -19.95
C LEU A 23 -9.21 25.76 -20.07
N THR A 24 -8.10 26.40 -20.44
CA THR A 24 -6.78 25.74 -20.50
C THR A 24 -6.18 25.52 -19.13
N ILE A 25 -6.27 26.52 -18.25
CA ILE A 25 -5.86 26.39 -16.85
C ILE A 25 -6.61 25.21 -16.22
N LEU A 26 -7.90 25.06 -16.48
CA LEU A 26 -8.71 23.95 -15.97
C LEU A 26 -8.15 22.57 -16.36
N GLY A 27 -7.69 22.39 -17.61
CA GLY A 27 -7.07 21.15 -18.05
C GLY A 27 -5.79 20.81 -17.26
N ILE A 28 -4.94 21.80 -17.00
CA ILE A 28 -3.75 21.62 -16.15
C ILE A 28 -4.14 21.36 -14.70
N VAL A 29 -5.12 22.10 -14.17
CA VAL A 29 -5.62 21.95 -12.81
C VAL A 29 -6.10 20.52 -12.57
N ILE A 30 -6.92 19.97 -13.47
CA ILE A 30 -7.43 18.59 -13.35
C ILE A 30 -6.29 17.58 -13.39
N GLY A 31 -5.34 17.75 -14.33
CA GLY A 31 -4.19 16.85 -14.43
C GLY A 31 -3.29 16.88 -13.19
N VAL A 32 -2.95 18.07 -12.69
CA VAL A 32 -2.10 18.24 -11.50
C VAL A 32 -2.82 17.78 -10.23
N ALA A 33 -4.11 18.08 -10.09
CA ALA A 33 -4.92 17.60 -8.97
C ALA A 33 -5.00 16.07 -8.94
N ALA A 34 -5.16 15.42 -10.10
CA ALA A 34 -5.16 13.97 -10.22
C ALA A 34 -3.81 13.37 -9.80
N VAL A 35 -2.69 13.91 -10.30
CA VAL A 35 -1.35 13.45 -9.92
C VAL A 35 -1.14 13.53 -8.40
N ILE A 36 -1.49 14.66 -7.78
CA ILE A 36 -1.29 14.87 -6.34
C ILE A 36 -2.17 13.92 -5.54
N SER A 37 -3.42 13.76 -5.94
CA SER A 37 -4.35 12.85 -5.27
C SER A 37 -3.84 11.41 -5.33
N ILE A 38 -3.41 10.95 -6.51
CA ILE A 38 -2.89 9.58 -6.72
C ILE A 38 -1.61 9.35 -5.92
N VAL A 39 -0.66 10.29 -5.96
CA VAL A 39 0.61 10.16 -5.23
C VAL A 39 0.37 10.20 -3.72
N SER A 40 -0.50 11.08 -3.23
CA SER A 40 -0.80 11.16 -1.80
C SER A 40 -1.51 9.89 -1.30
N ILE A 41 -2.51 9.40 -2.03
CA ILE A 41 -3.20 8.14 -1.71
C ILE A 41 -2.22 6.96 -1.78
N GLY A 42 -1.37 6.88 -2.82
CA GLY A 42 -0.38 5.82 -2.96
C GLY A 42 0.63 5.81 -1.81
N ASN A 43 1.10 6.99 -1.38
CA ASN A 43 2.00 7.13 -0.24
C ASN A 43 1.31 6.77 1.08
N ALA A 44 0.07 7.19 1.29
CA ALA A 44 -0.70 6.84 2.49
C ALA A 44 -0.94 5.33 2.56
N LEU A 45 -1.34 4.70 1.45
CA LEU A 45 -1.49 3.24 1.36
C LEU A 45 -0.19 2.51 1.61
N LYS A 46 0.92 2.99 1.03
CA LYS A 46 2.24 2.40 1.25
C LYS A 46 2.63 2.51 2.72
N SER A 47 2.45 3.67 3.35
CA SER A 47 2.78 3.88 4.77
C SER A 47 1.93 3.01 5.68
N GLU A 48 0.62 2.91 5.43
CA GLU A 48 -0.30 2.08 6.20
C GLU A 48 0.09 0.60 6.09
N VAL A 49 0.30 0.13 4.85
CA VAL A 49 0.69 -1.26 4.62
C VAL A 49 2.06 -1.53 5.22
N THR A 50 3.05 -0.64 5.07
CA THR A 50 4.36 -0.79 5.72
C THR A 50 4.27 -0.77 7.25
N SER A 51 3.40 0.05 7.85
CA SER A 51 3.18 0.07 9.30
C SER A 51 2.57 -1.23 9.81
N GLN A 52 1.49 -1.69 9.16
CA GLN A 52 0.87 -2.99 9.47
C GLN A 52 1.84 -4.15 9.25
N LEU A 53 2.72 -4.05 8.26
CA LEU A 53 3.71 -5.06 7.96
C LEU A 53 4.92 -5.04 8.92
N GLY A 54 5.34 -3.87 9.39
CA GLY A 54 6.36 -3.74 10.44
C GLY A 54 5.93 -4.41 11.75
N GLN A 55 4.62 -4.42 12.02
CA GLN A 55 4.00 -5.17 13.11
C GLN A 55 3.91 -6.68 12.85
N LEU A 56 4.34 -7.23 11.72
CA LEU A 56 4.30 -8.68 11.46
C LEU A 56 5.62 -9.39 11.76
N GLY A 57 6.66 -8.69 12.23
CA GLY A 57 7.96 -9.30 12.53
C GLY A 57 8.67 -9.77 11.26
N GLY A 58 9.50 -8.90 10.68
CA GLY A 58 10.26 -9.21 9.45
C GLY A 58 11.25 -10.36 9.60
N ASP A 59 11.62 -10.67 10.85
CA ASP A 59 12.51 -11.73 11.31
C ASP A 59 11.80 -13.09 11.52
N LEU A 60 10.49 -13.17 11.25
CA LEU A 60 9.71 -14.40 11.40
C LEU A 60 9.62 -15.18 10.09
N LEU A 61 9.95 -16.46 10.18
CA LEU A 61 9.71 -17.47 9.15
C LEU A 61 8.58 -18.39 9.60
N THR A 62 7.67 -18.72 8.68
CA THR A 62 6.59 -19.69 8.93
C THR A 62 6.84 -20.93 8.10
N LEU A 63 7.01 -22.06 8.78
CA LEU A 63 7.13 -23.38 8.19
C LEU A 63 5.76 -24.07 8.23
N ARG A 64 5.28 -24.56 7.09
CA ARG A 64 4.03 -25.31 6.95
C ARG A 64 4.23 -26.61 6.20
N ALA A 65 3.43 -27.61 6.53
CA ALA A 65 3.39 -28.87 5.82
C ALA A 65 2.78 -28.67 4.41
N GLY A 66 3.29 -29.44 3.44
CA GLY A 66 2.84 -29.41 2.06
C GLY A 66 3.66 -28.50 1.15
N ALA A 67 3.68 -28.87 -0.12
CA ALA A 67 4.26 -28.11 -1.22
C ALA A 67 3.31 -26.97 -1.63
N SER A 68 3.32 -25.81 -0.97
CA SER A 68 2.78 -24.62 -1.61
C SER A 68 3.74 -24.27 -2.75
N ARG A 69 3.23 -24.27 -3.99
CA ARG A 69 3.99 -23.80 -5.15
C ARG A 69 4.33 -22.32 -4.93
N ALA A 70 5.49 -22.04 -4.33
CA ALA A 70 6.12 -20.74 -4.37
C ALA A 70 6.38 -20.43 -5.86
N GLY A 71 5.60 -19.53 -6.45
CA GLY A 71 5.84 -19.02 -7.81
C GLY A 71 4.69 -19.10 -8.83
N GLY A 72 3.46 -19.46 -8.44
CA GLY A 72 2.30 -19.39 -9.34
C GLY A 72 1.54 -18.07 -9.22
N PHE A 73 1.59 -17.22 -10.25
CA PHE A 73 0.75 -16.03 -10.39
C PHE A 73 -0.75 -16.39 -10.20
N ALA A 74 -1.35 -16.00 -9.07
CA ALA A 74 -2.79 -16.05 -8.88
C ALA A 74 -3.42 -14.80 -9.54
N GLY A 75 -4.08 -15.00 -10.68
CA GLY A 75 -4.86 -13.96 -11.33
C GLY A 75 -5.98 -13.42 -10.42
N PRO A 76 -6.50 -12.21 -10.70
CA PRO A 76 -7.55 -11.59 -9.89
C PRO A 76 -8.86 -12.37 -10.06
N GLY A 77 -9.14 -13.29 -9.14
CA GLY A 77 -10.35 -14.11 -9.13
C GLY A 77 -10.23 -15.52 -8.53
N GLY A 78 -9.01 -15.97 -8.17
CA GLY A 78 -8.81 -17.29 -7.55
C GLY A 78 -8.98 -17.27 -6.03
N PHE A 79 -10.12 -17.75 -5.54
CA PHE A 79 -10.26 -18.18 -4.15
C PHE A 79 -9.38 -19.43 -3.96
N ASP A 80 -8.33 -19.33 -3.16
CA ASP A 80 -7.44 -20.44 -2.82
C ASP A 80 -8.17 -21.37 -1.84
N SER A 81 -9.04 -22.23 -2.37
CA SER A 81 -9.51 -23.41 -1.64
C SER A 81 -8.37 -24.42 -1.65
N GLY A 82 -7.69 -24.58 -0.51
CA GLY A 82 -6.59 -25.51 -0.28
C GLY A 82 -6.91 -26.93 -0.76
N GLY A 83 -6.58 -27.18 -2.02
CA GLY A 83 -6.63 -28.49 -2.65
C GLY A 83 -5.24 -29.12 -2.52
N SER A 84 -5.05 -29.89 -1.46
CA SER A 84 -3.90 -30.77 -1.31
C SER A 84 -3.84 -31.73 -2.49
N ALA A 85 -2.89 -31.50 -3.42
CA ALA A 85 -2.61 -32.42 -4.50
C ALA A 85 -1.95 -33.68 -3.93
N SER A 86 -2.78 -34.69 -3.69
CA SER A 86 -2.43 -36.03 -3.26
C SER A 86 -1.44 -36.68 -4.24
N ALA A 87 -0.26 -37.08 -3.75
CA ALA A 87 0.64 -38.03 -4.39
C ALA A 87 1.76 -38.51 -3.44
N SER A 88 1.40 -39.12 -2.31
CA SER A 88 2.14 -40.18 -1.59
C SER A 88 1.32 -40.60 -0.37
N LYS A 89 1.34 -41.89 -0.01
CA LYS A 89 0.44 -42.54 0.96
C LYS A 89 0.74 -42.23 2.44
N GLU A 90 1.59 -41.25 2.70
CA GLU A 90 1.90 -40.74 4.03
C GLU A 90 1.43 -39.28 4.08
N GLU A 91 0.60 -38.97 5.06
CA GLU A 91 0.15 -37.61 5.30
C GLU A 91 1.39 -36.76 5.61
N ILE A 92 1.67 -35.79 4.75
CA ILE A 92 2.80 -34.88 4.93
C ILE A 92 2.47 -34.00 6.14
N VAL A 93 3.15 -34.25 7.25
CA VAL A 93 2.96 -33.54 8.52
C VAL A 93 4.24 -32.86 8.97
N ILE A 94 4.14 -31.87 9.85
CA ILE A 94 5.27 -31.38 10.63
C ILE A 94 5.16 -31.99 12.02
N ASP A 95 6.21 -32.67 12.45
CA ASP A 95 6.22 -33.38 13.72
C ASP A 95 7.26 -32.79 14.70
N LYS A 96 7.36 -33.40 15.87
CA LYS A 96 8.36 -33.07 16.88
C LYS A 96 9.81 -33.31 16.42
N THR A 97 10.05 -34.24 15.49
CA THR A 97 11.36 -34.54 14.94
C THR A 97 11.88 -33.34 14.15
N ASP A 98 11.04 -32.73 13.32
CA ASP A 98 11.37 -31.52 12.57
C ASP A 98 11.75 -30.36 13.51
N VAL A 99 10.96 -30.17 14.57
CA VAL A 99 11.23 -29.14 15.58
C VAL A 99 12.58 -29.38 16.28
N GLN A 100 12.97 -30.64 16.50
CA GLN A 100 14.29 -30.96 17.06
C GLN A 100 15.43 -30.64 16.09
N VAL A 101 15.26 -30.90 14.80
CA VAL A 101 16.25 -30.54 13.77
C VAL A 101 16.44 -29.03 13.72
N LEU A 102 15.34 -28.27 13.77
CA LEU A 102 15.38 -26.81 13.78
C LEU A 102 16.14 -26.26 15.00
N LYS A 103 16.00 -26.87 16.18
CA LYS A 103 16.75 -26.45 17.38
C LYS A 103 18.28 -26.54 17.20
N GLY A 104 18.77 -27.34 16.25
CA GLY A 104 20.20 -27.46 15.93
C GLY A 104 20.75 -26.41 14.96
N ILE A 105 19.96 -25.41 14.56
CA ILE A 105 20.38 -24.35 13.62
C ILE A 105 20.80 -23.10 14.41
N SER A 106 22.02 -22.62 14.21
CA SER A 106 22.59 -21.49 14.95
C SER A 106 21.88 -20.16 14.68
N GLY A 107 21.32 -19.95 13.48
CA GLY A 107 20.60 -18.73 13.10
C GLY A 107 19.22 -18.57 13.74
N ILE A 108 18.69 -19.62 14.38
CA ILE A 108 17.37 -19.60 15.01
C ILE A 108 17.47 -19.12 16.46
N LYS A 109 16.64 -18.13 16.82
CA LYS A 109 16.53 -17.60 18.19
C LYS A 109 15.44 -18.31 18.99
N LEU A 110 14.25 -18.44 18.42
CA LEU A 110 13.09 -19.06 19.06
C LEU A 110 12.28 -19.87 18.04
N ILE A 111 11.60 -20.90 18.53
CA ILE A 111 10.71 -21.75 17.74
C ILE A 111 9.40 -21.88 18.52
N ALA A 112 8.30 -21.43 17.94
CA ALA A 112 6.95 -21.69 18.43
C ALA A 112 6.26 -22.68 17.51
N THR A 113 5.55 -23.62 18.13
CA THR A 113 4.68 -24.57 17.42
C THR A 113 3.25 -24.14 17.59
N GLU A 114 2.47 -24.26 16.52
CA GLU A 114 1.05 -23.91 16.54
C GLU A 114 0.20 -24.98 15.89
N ILE A 115 -0.97 -25.20 16.48
CA ILE A 115 -2.07 -25.93 15.87
C ILE A 115 -3.24 -24.98 15.74
N SER A 116 -4.01 -25.11 14.67
CA SER A 116 -5.17 -24.26 14.43
C SER A 116 -6.33 -25.07 13.87
N GLY A 117 -7.53 -24.76 14.34
CA GLY A 117 -8.75 -25.39 13.88
C GLY A 117 -9.93 -24.45 14.05
N ARG A 118 -11.03 -24.74 13.35
CA ARG A 118 -12.29 -24.04 13.59
C ARG A 118 -12.98 -24.67 14.78
N ALA A 119 -13.52 -23.82 15.64
CA ALA A 119 -14.28 -24.23 16.81
C ALA A 119 -15.45 -23.27 17.01
N ASP A 120 -16.55 -23.79 17.53
CA ASP A 120 -17.72 -23.00 17.88
C ASP A 120 -17.56 -22.41 19.28
N ALA A 121 -17.65 -21.08 19.36
CA ALA A 121 -17.65 -20.32 20.60
C ALA A 121 -19.08 -19.87 20.96
N TYR A 122 -19.41 -19.98 22.24
CA TYR A 122 -20.72 -19.66 22.79
C TYR A 122 -20.59 -18.65 23.93
N TYR A 123 -21.43 -17.61 23.87
CA TYR A 123 -21.53 -16.60 24.91
C TYR A 123 -22.97 -16.07 24.99
N VAL A 124 -23.58 -16.13 26.18
CA VAL A 124 -24.93 -15.58 26.48
C VAL A 124 -25.98 -15.95 25.40
N ALA A 125 -26.09 -17.25 25.10
CA ALA A 125 -27.00 -17.83 24.10
C ALA A 125 -26.72 -17.46 22.63
N GLU A 126 -25.62 -16.79 22.33
CA GLU A 126 -25.11 -16.58 20.98
C GLU A 126 -24.03 -17.60 20.65
N LYS A 127 -23.99 -18.02 19.37
CA LYS A 127 -23.03 -18.97 18.82
C LYS A 127 -22.29 -18.30 17.66
N GLY A 128 -20.98 -18.44 17.63
CA GLY A 128 -20.18 -18.04 16.48
C GLY A 128 -19.01 -18.99 16.25
N SER A 129 -18.76 -19.33 15.00
CA SER A 129 -17.62 -20.15 14.60
C SER A 129 -16.38 -19.26 14.45
N THR A 130 -15.28 -19.62 15.11
CA THR A 130 -14.02 -18.89 15.00
C THR A 130 -12.82 -19.84 14.95
N THR A 131 -11.65 -19.29 14.68
CA THR A 131 -10.40 -20.05 14.68
C THR A 131 -9.82 -20.08 16.09
N VAL A 132 -9.56 -21.28 16.58
CA VAL A 132 -8.80 -21.53 17.81
C VAL A 132 -7.37 -21.90 17.41
N THR A 133 -6.40 -21.22 18.02
CA THR A 133 -4.98 -21.48 17.85
C THR A 133 -4.38 -21.94 19.18
N GLY A 134 -3.83 -23.15 19.17
CA GLY A 134 -3.03 -23.68 20.27
C GLY A 134 -1.59 -23.20 20.15
N VAL A 135 -1.08 -22.55 21.19
CA VAL A 135 0.27 -21.97 21.23
C VAL A 135 1.05 -22.48 22.45
N ASP A 136 2.37 -22.48 22.37
CA ASP A 136 3.23 -22.66 23.56
C ASP A 136 3.36 -21.33 24.31
N PRO A 137 2.75 -21.16 25.51
CA PRO A 137 2.77 -19.89 26.24
C PRO A 137 4.18 -19.40 26.60
N ALA A 138 5.15 -20.30 26.77
CA ALA A 138 6.51 -19.93 27.16
C ALA A 138 7.26 -19.17 26.05
N VAL A 139 6.96 -19.49 24.79
CA VAL A 139 7.64 -18.92 23.62
C VAL A 139 6.76 -17.91 22.89
N TRP A 140 5.44 -18.14 22.86
CA TRP A 140 4.48 -17.32 22.11
C TRP A 140 4.53 -15.84 22.51
N SER A 141 4.68 -15.54 23.80
CA SER A 141 4.80 -14.16 24.30
C SER A 141 5.99 -13.36 23.74
N GLN A 142 7.03 -14.05 23.26
CA GLN A 142 8.24 -13.42 22.71
C GLN A 142 8.26 -13.39 21.16
N ILE A 143 7.39 -14.17 20.53
CA ILE A 143 7.28 -14.29 19.07
C ILE A 143 6.09 -13.50 18.54
N THR A 144 4.97 -13.51 19.26
CA THR A 144 3.78 -12.79 18.83
C THR A 144 4.06 -11.31 18.73
N THR A 145 3.49 -10.69 17.70
CA THR A 145 3.71 -9.28 17.40
C THR A 145 2.55 -8.40 17.84
N SER A 146 1.40 -9.01 18.16
CA SER A 146 0.25 -8.30 18.74
C SER A 146 0.54 -7.90 20.18
N THR A 147 0.30 -6.63 20.51
CA THR A 147 0.35 -6.13 21.88
C THR A 147 -0.93 -6.46 22.64
N ILE A 148 -0.85 -6.51 23.96
CA ILE A 148 -2.03 -6.65 24.80
C ILE A 148 -2.68 -5.29 25.00
N ARG A 149 -4.00 -5.24 24.77
CA ARG A 149 -4.86 -4.10 25.11
C ARG A 149 -5.26 -4.17 26.58
N ASP A 150 -5.83 -5.30 26.97
CA ASP A 150 -6.39 -5.51 28.32
C ASP A 150 -5.91 -6.86 28.90
N GLY A 151 -5.60 -6.90 30.19
CA GLY A 151 -5.25 -8.13 30.91
C GLY A 151 -3.78 -8.53 30.76
N ARG A 152 -3.51 -9.83 30.52
CA ARG A 152 -2.16 -10.39 30.44
C ARG A 152 -2.02 -11.51 29.42
N MET A 153 -0.77 -11.81 29.04
CA MET A 153 -0.46 -12.93 28.13
C MET A 153 -0.65 -14.27 28.84
N LEU A 154 -0.76 -15.33 28.03
CA LEU A 154 -0.74 -16.70 28.49
C LEU A 154 0.59 -17.00 29.19
N GLY A 155 0.52 -17.59 30.38
CA GLY A 155 1.66 -18.10 31.12
C GLY A 155 1.82 -19.62 30.96
N PRO A 156 3.00 -20.19 31.26
CA PRO A 156 3.22 -21.64 31.12
C PRO A 156 2.37 -22.52 32.05
N ALA A 157 1.94 -21.97 33.19
CA ALA A 157 1.13 -22.69 34.19
C ALA A 157 -0.39 -22.52 33.99
N ASP A 158 -0.79 -21.75 32.98
CA ASP A 158 -2.19 -21.42 32.75
C ASP A 158 -2.97 -22.63 32.21
N THR A 159 -4.14 -22.86 32.78
CA THR A 159 -5.09 -23.91 32.38
C THR A 159 -6.49 -23.34 32.25
N ASN A 160 -7.24 -23.79 31.24
CA ASN A 160 -8.61 -23.33 30.94
C ASN A 160 -8.76 -21.81 30.82
N VAL A 161 -7.74 -21.14 30.30
CA VAL A 161 -7.76 -19.71 30.01
C VAL A 161 -7.43 -19.46 28.54
N ILE A 162 -7.92 -18.33 28.04
CA ILE A 162 -7.76 -17.91 26.66
C ILE A 162 -7.35 -16.44 26.57
N VAL A 163 -6.59 -16.12 25.54
CA VAL A 163 -6.37 -14.75 25.06
C VAL A 163 -7.13 -14.60 23.76
N VAL A 164 -7.86 -13.51 23.58
CA VAL A 164 -8.74 -13.31 22.41
C VAL A 164 -8.29 -12.11 21.59
N GLY A 165 -8.53 -12.15 20.28
CA GLY A 165 -8.34 -10.99 19.41
C GLY A 165 -9.34 -9.86 19.70
N GLY A 166 -8.98 -8.62 19.37
CA GLY A 166 -9.79 -7.44 19.70
C GLY A 166 -11.18 -7.48 19.04
N ARG A 167 -11.28 -7.97 17.80
CA ARG A 167 -12.58 -8.12 17.11
C ARG A 167 -13.45 -9.21 17.74
N PHE A 168 -12.84 -10.26 18.28
CA PHE A 168 -13.58 -11.27 19.05
C PHE A 168 -14.22 -10.65 20.30
N ALA A 169 -13.47 -9.77 20.98
CA ALA A 169 -13.95 -9.12 22.19
C ALA A 169 -15.03 -8.06 21.93
N ASP A 170 -14.87 -7.24 20.88
CA ASP A 170 -15.67 -6.04 20.70
C ASP A 170 -16.93 -6.24 19.85
N SER A 171 -16.88 -7.07 18.82
CA SER A 171 -17.93 -7.10 17.79
C SER A 171 -18.37 -8.49 17.35
N PHE A 172 -17.84 -9.55 17.96
CA PHE A 172 -18.20 -10.92 17.57
C PHE A 172 -19.54 -11.36 18.14
N PHE A 173 -19.85 -10.92 19.36
CA PHE A 173 -21.14 -11.10 20.02
C PHE A 173 -21.84 -9.75 20.21
N SER A 174 -23.15 -9.75 20.48
CA SER A 174 -23.92 -8.52 20.73
C SER A 174 -23.47 -7.77 21.98
N LYS A 175 -22.88 -8.48 22.95
CA LYS A 175 -22.29 -7.92 24.17
C LYS A 175 -20.77 -7.98 24.09
N GLN A 176 -20.14 -6.85 24.42
CA GLN A 176 -18.70 -6.76 24.50
C GLN A 176 -18.15 -7.68 25.60
N LEU A 177 -17.11 -8.44 25.27
CA LEU A 177 -16.39 -9.31 26.18
C LEU A 177 -15.22 -8.54 26.80
N GLY A 178 -15.12 -8.60 28.13
CA GLY A 178 -13.96 -8.08 28.87
C GLY A 178 -13.09 -9.20 29.43
N VAL A 179 -11.96 -8.82 30.05
CA VAL A 179 -11.14 -9.74 30.85
C VAL A 179 -11.98 -10.36 31.98
N ASN A 180 -11.66 -11.60 32.36
CA ASN A 180 -12.36 -12.46 33.32
C ASN A 180 -13.77 -12.95 32.92
N HIS A 181 -14.27 -12.62 31.73
CA HIS A 181 -15.50 -13.26 31.24
C HIS A 181 -15.24 -14.72 30.86
N MET A 182 -16.29 -15.53 31.00
CA MET A 182 -16.27 -16.94 30.63
C MET A 182 -16.91 -17.13 29.25
N VAL A 183 -16.24 -17.86 28.38
CA VAL A 183 -16.71 -18.23 27.04
C VAL A 183 -16.63 -19.75 26.92
N THR A 184 -17.66 -20.36 26.34
CA THR A 184 -17.65 -21.81 26.10
C THR A 184 -17.16 -22.07 24.68
N ILE A 185 -16.21 -22.99 24.51
CA ILE A 185 -15.64 -23.40 23.22
C ILE A 185 -15.76 -24.92 23.13
N GLU A 186 -16.46 -25.45 22.13
CA GLU A 186 -16.71 -26.91 21.96
C GLU A 186 -17.08 -27.59 23.30
N ASP A 187 -18.11 -27.05 23.96
CA ASP A 187 -18.65 -27.55 25.25
C ASP A 187 -17.74 -27.43 26.47
N ARG A 188 -16.62 -26.70 26.38
CA ARG A 188 -15.70 -26.44 27.51
C ARG A 188 -15.64 -24.97 27.88
N LEU A 189 -15.63 -24.67 29.17
CA LEU A 189 -15.60 -23.30 29.67
C LEU A 189 -14.17 -22.77 29.82
N PHE A 190 -13.92 -21.61 29.22
CA PHE A 190 -12.63 -20.91 29.28
C PHE A 190 -12.79 -19.49 29.80
N ARG A 191 -11.83 -19.04 30.60
CA ARG A 191 -11.78 -17.66 31.08
C ARG A 191 -10.87 -16.79 30.21
N ILE A 192 -11.35 -15.62 29.80
CA ILE A 192 -10.54 -14.63 29.08
C ILE A 192 -9.56 -13.98 30.06
N VAL A 193 -8.25 -14.13 29.83
CA VAL A 193 -7.20 -13.50 30.65
C VAL A 193 -6.55 -12.30 29.98
N GLY A 194 -6.70 -12.17 28.66
CA GLY A 194 -6.20 -11.03 27.91
C GLY A 194 -6.94 -10.81 26.60
N ILE A 195 -6.94 -9.56 26.15
CA ILE A 195 -7.46 -9.13 24.86
C ILE A 195 -6.31 -8.47 24.09
N LEU A 196 -6.07 -8.91 22.86
CA LEU A 196 -5.05 -8.35 21.99
C LEU A 196 -5.54 -7.05 21.34
N ASP A 197 -4.63 -6.11 21.14
CA ASP A 197 -4.87 -4.91 20.35
C ASP A 197 -4.72 -5.22 18.85
N ASP A 198 -5.54 -6.16 18.37
CA ASP A 198 -5.57 -6.53 16.96
C ASP A 198 -7.01 -6.62 16.42
N SER A 199 -7.12 -6.64 15.09
CA SER A 199 -8.41 -6.78 14.40
C SER A 199 -8.82 -8.24 14.20
N SER A 200 -8.20 -9.20 14.89
CA SER A 200 -8.45 -10.63 14.68
C SER A 200 -9.65 -11.10 15.51
N SER A 201 -10.33 -12.14 15.03
CA SER A 201 -11.34 -12.87 15.80
C SER A 201 -10.79 -14.16 16.42
N ASN A 202 -9.47 -14.36 16.38
CA ASN A 202 -8.84 -15.61 16.79
C ASN A 202 -8.86 -15.77 18.31
N ILE A 203 -8.92 -17.01 18.76
CA ILE A 203 -8.78 -17.38 20.17
C ILE A 203 -7.45 -18.11 20.33
N TYR A 204 -6.63 -17.68 21.27
CA TYR A 204 -5.35 -18.27 21.62
C TYR A 204 -5.46 -19.01 22.95
N MET A 205 -5.00 -20.25 22.99
CA MET A 205 -4.99 -21.06 24.21
C MET A 205 -3.72 -21.92 24.29
N PRO A 206 -3.34 -22.42 25.47
CA PRO A 206 -2.22 -23.35 25.58
C PRO A 206 -2.42 -24.58 24.66
N ILE A 207 -1.38 -24.97 23.93
CA ILE A 207 -1.42 -26.04 22.93
C ILE A 207 -1.94 -27.37 23.50
N THR A 208 -1.67 -27.64 24.78
CA THR A 208 -2.17 -28.81 25.51
C THR A 208 -3.69 -28.84 25.63
N GLN A 209 -4.32 -27.67 25.78
CA GLN A 209 -5.78 -27.52 25.84
C GLN A 209 -6.39 -27.54 24.44
N ALA A 210 -5.69 -26.95 23.46
CA ALA A 210 -6.15 -26.95 22.07
C ALA A 210 -6.34 -28.36 21.51
N TYR A 211 -5.48 -29.34 21.85
CA TYR A 211 -5.69 -30.75 21.47
C TYR A 211 -6.97 -31.38 22.07
N THR A 212 -7.49 -30.84 23.16
CA THR A 212 -8.73 -31.34 23.78
C THR A 212 -9.99 -30.72 23.18
N VAL A 213 -9.85 -29.55 22.56
CA VAL A 213 -10.92 -28.82 21.88
C VAL A 213 -10.97 -29.22 20.41
N LEU A 214 -9.81 -29.31 19.76
CA LEU A 214 -9.64 -29.68 18.36
C LEU A 214 -9.36 -31.18 18.25
N THR A 215 -10.42 -31.97 18.20
CA THR A 215 -10.36 -33.44 18.20
C THR A 215 -9.76 -34.04 16.92
N ASP A 216 -9.66 -33.24 15.86
CA ASP A 216 -9.03 -33.59 14.58
C ASP A 216 -7.49 -33.49 14.63
N LYS A 217 -6.91 -32.97 15.71
CA LYS A 217 -5.47 -32.73 15.83
C LYS A 217 -4.77 -33.82 16.64
N THR A 218 -3.68 -34.34 16.08
CA THR A 218 -2.84 -35.36 16.72
C THR A 218 -1.73 -34.72 17.55
N LYS A 219 -1.50 -35.26 18.75
CA LYS A 219 -0.41 -34.80 19.64
C LYS A 219 0.95 -34.89 18.95
N ASP A 220 1.81 -33.89 19.17
CA ASP A 220 3.15 -33.77 18.58
C ASP A 220 3.17 -33.58 17.05
N VAL A 221 2.00 -33.36 16.43
CA VAL A 221 1.83 -32.90 15.05
C VAL A 221 1.38 -31.44 15.06
N TYR A 222 1.99 -30.64 14.18
CA TYR A 222 1.80 -29.19 14.13
C TYR A 222 1.34 -28.75 12.73
N ASP A 223 0.40 -27.79 12.70
CA ASP A 223 -0.06 -27.21 11.43
C ASP A 223 0.97 -26.21 10.88
N GLN A 224 1.60 -25.47 11.78
CA GLN A 224 2.68 -24.56 11.43
C GLN A 224 3.71 -24.41 12.57
N VAL A 225 4.93 -24.06 12.17
CA VAL A 225 6.02 -23.73 13.09
C VAL A 225 6.51 -22.34 12.75
N ILE A 226 6.46 -21.44 13.73
CA ILE A 226 6.95 -20.07 13.61
C ILE A 226 8.38 -20.02 14.17
N ILE A 227 9.30 -19.53 13.35
CA ILE A 227 10.72 -19.48 13.64
C ILE A 227 11.15 -18.02 13.67
N LYS A 228 11.73 -17.58 14.78
CA LYS A 228 12.32 -16.25 14.91
C LYS A 228 13.82 -16.32 14.65
N VAL A 229 14.30 -15.60 13.65
CA VAL A 229 15.73 -15.53 13.31
C VAL A 229 16.43 -14.57 14.29
N LYS A 230 17.73 -14.77 14.53
CA LYS A 230 18.53 -13.89 15.40
C LYS A 230 18.76 -12.51 14.80
N ASP A 231 19.03 -12.47 13.50
CA ASP A 231 19.30 -11.26 12.72
C ASP A 231 18.47 -11.27 11.43
N GLU A 232 17.92 -10.13 11.04
CA GLU A 232 17.13 -9.99 9.82
C GLU A 232 18.02 -10.04 8.56
N ASP A 233 19.29 -9.68 8.69
CA ASP A 233 20.24 -9.71 7.57
C ASP A 233 20.70 -11.14 7.25
N GLU A 234 20.70 -12.04 8.24
CA GLU A 234 21.01 -13.47 8.09
C GLU A 234 19.77 -14.30 7.73
N LEU A 235 18.61 -13.67 7.51
CA LEU A 235 17.35 -14.37 7.26
C LEU A 235 17.43 -15.31 6.06
N ASN A 236 17.99 -14.85 4.94
CA ASN A 236 18.09 -15.67 3.72
C ASN A 236 19.04 -16.87 3.93
N GLN A 237 20.16 -16.66 4.62
CA GLN A 237 21.11 -17.74 4.93
C GLN A 237 20.47 -18.76 5.87
N THR A 238 19.78 -18.30 6.91
CA THR A 238 19.06 -19.17 7.85
C THR A 238 17.94 -19.93 7.15
N MET A 239 17.25 -19.32 6.18
CA MET A 239 16.23 -19.95 5.36
C MET A 239 16.81 -21.08 4.52
N ASP A 240 17.98 -20.87 3.89
CA ASP A 240 18.70 -21.89 3.14
C ASP A 240 19.19 -23.04 4.03
N ASP A 241 19.71 -22.73 5.22
CA ASP A 241 20.13 -23.73 6.21
C ASP A 241 18.96 -24.59 6.70
N ILE A 242 17.80 -23.97 6.98
CA ILE A 242 16.58 -24.68 7.35
C ILE A 242 16.15 -25.61 6.21
N ASN A 243 16.10 -25.09 4.98
CA ASN A 243 15.77 -25.88 3.80
C ASN A 243 16.72 -27.07 3.62
N TYR A 244 18.03 -26.86 3.80
CA TYR A 244 19.03 -27.91 3.67
C TYR A 244 18.89 -28.98 4.76
N LYS A 245 18.80 -28.60 6.03
CA LYS A 245 18.71 -29.55 7.14
C LYS A 245 17.39 -30.32 7.15
N LEU A 246 16.27 -29.68 6.85
CA LEU A 246 14.97 -30.36 6.75
C LEU A 246 14.94 -31.33 5.58
N LYS A 247 15.54 -30.99 4.42
CA LYS A 247 15.66 -31.93 3.29
C LYS A 247 16.44 -33.19 3.66
N ILE A 248 17.52 -33.06 4.43
CA ILE A 248 18.32 -34.20 4.90
C ILE A 248 17.51 -35.04 5.89
N ALA A 249 16.92 -34.40 6.91
CA ALA A 249 16.18 -35.10 7.96
C ALA A 249 14.98 -35.87 7.40
N ARG A 250 14.28 -35.29 6.42
CA ARG A 250 13.11 -35.88 5.77
C ARG A 250 13.43 -36.75 4.55
N HIS A 251 14.72 -36.94 4.24
CA HIS A 251 15.18 -37.72 3.08
C HIS A 251 14.52 -37.28 1.75
N VAL A 252 14.31 -35.98 1.56
CA VAL A 252 13.67 -35.43 0.35
C VAL A 252 14.69 -35.38 -0.79
N ILE A 253 14.78 -36.48 -1.52
CA ILE A 253 15.65 -36.64 -2.69
C ILE A 253 14.90 -36.14 -3.92
N SER A 254 15.12 -34.87 -4.28
CA SER A 254 14.76 -34.23 -5.56
C SER A 254 13.28 -34.19 -5.99
N GLY A 255 12.75 -32.95 -6.06
CA GLY A 255 11.72 -32.57 -7.03
C GLY A 255 10.39 -32.09 -6.45
N LYS A 256 10.02 -32.51 -5.23
CA LYS A 256 8.84 -32.01 -4.52
C LYS A 256 9.21 -31.73 -3.07
N LEU A 257 9.34 -30.44 -2.75
CA LEU A 257 9.39 -29.99 -1.36
C LEU A 257 8.07 -30.35 -0.70
N ASP A 258 8.11 -31.10 0.37
CA ASP A 258 6.98 -31.50 1.20
C ASP A 258 6.69 -30.47 2.31
N PHE A 259 7.47 -29.39 2.39
CA PHE A 259 7.23 -28.27 3.28
C PHE A 259 7.41 -26.94 2.55
N THR A 260 6.77 -25.91 3.08
CA THR A 260 6.93 -24.53 2.60
C THR A 260 7.44 -23.68 3.73
N LEU A 261 8.56 -23.01 3.48
CA LEU A 261 9.10 -21.97 4.34
C LEU A 261 8.76 -20.62 3.71
N THR A 262 8.01 -19.80 4.44
CA THR A 262 7.62 -18.47 3.98
C THR A 262 8.18 -17.42 4.93
N SER A 263 8.81 -16.39 4.37
CA SER A 263 9.25 -15.22 5.14
C SER A 263 8.17 -14.16 5.14
N ASN A 264 7.96 -13.51 6.29
CA ASN A 264 7.11 -12.34 6.35
C ASN A 264 7.67 -11.21 5.45
N LYS A 265 8.99 -11.08 5.35
CA LYS A 265 9.68 -10.11 4.49
C LYS A 265 9.38 -10.29 3.00
N GLU A 266 9.31 -11.54 2.51
CA GLU A 266 8.94 -11.81 1.12
C GLU A 266 7.48 -11.44 0.83
N ARG A 267 6.56 -11.78 1.74
CA ARG A 267 5.14 -11.38 1.63
C ARG A 267 4.99 -9.85 1.66
N GLN A 268 5.80 -9.17 2.46
CA GLN A 268 5.88 -7.71 2.51
C GLN A 268 6.35 -7.10 1.18
N ALA A 269 7.44 -7.64 0.62
CA ALA A 269 7.98 -7.19 -0.66
C ALA A 269 6.97 -7.38 -1.80
N GLN A 270 6.27 -8.52 -1.84
CA GLN A 270 5.23 -8.80 -2.82
C GLN A 270 4.05 -7.80 -2.72
N ARG A 271 3.53 -7.54 -1.52
CA ARG A 271 2.46 -6.54 -1.31
C ARG A 271 2.90 -5.14 -1.73
N THR A 272 4.11 -4.75 -1.35
CA THR A 272 4.69 -3.45 -1.71
C THR A 272 4.87 -3.31 -3.23
N SER A 273 5.31 -4.39 -3.90
CA SER A 273 5.44 -4.44 -5.36
C SER A 273 4.10 -4.32 -6.08
N MET A 274 3.06 -4.98 -5.57
CA MET A 274 1.69 -4.87 -6.08
C MET A 274 1.18 -3.42 -5.97
N LEU A 275 1.35 -2.77 -4.81
CA LEU A 275 0.99 -1.37 -4.61
C LEU A 275 1.78 -0.43 -5.53
N ALA A 276 3.08 -0.69 -5.73
CA ALA A 276 3.91 0.08 -6.64
C ALA A 276 3.42 -0.04 -8.09
N SER A 277 3.01 -1.25 -8.52
CA SER A 277 2.42 -1.47 -9.84
C SER A 277 1.11 -0.70 -10.01
N LEU A 278 0.21 -0.74 -9.02
CA LEU A 278 -1.04 0.04 -9.03
C LEU A 278 -0.77 1.55 -9.09
N THR A 279 0.17 2.04 -8.30
CA THR A 279 0.58 3.45 -8.29
C THR A 279 1.15 3.87 -9.65
N THR A 280 1.95 3.01 -10.28
CA THR A 280 2.53 3.25 -11.60
C THR A 280 1.43 3.33 -12.67
N PHE A 281 0.46 2.42 -12.64
CA PHE A 281 -0.68 2.43 -13.56
C PHE A 281 -1.53 3.69 -13.44
N LEU A 282 -1.88 4.11 -12.21
CA LEU A 282 -2.62 5.34 -11.96
C LEU A 282 -1.83 6.58 -12.38
N THR A 283 -0.51 6.59 -12.13
CA THR A 283 0.38 7.68 -12.56
C THR A 283 0.41 7.80 -14.09
N ALA A 284 0.37 6.67 -14.82
CA ALA A 284 0.29 6.69 -16.28
C ALA A 284 -1.03 7.33 -16.77
N ILE A 285 -2.17 7.03 -16.12
CA ILE A 285 -3.46 7.68 -16.44
C ILE A 285 -3.39 9.18 -16.17
N ALA A 286 -2.79 9.59 -15.05
CA ALA A 286 -2.59 11.00 -14.71
C ALA A 286 -1.67 11.72 -15.71
N ALA A 287 -0.63 11.02 -16.22
CA ALA A 287 0.25 11.54 -17.27
C ALA A 287 -0.51 11.78 -18.59
N VAL A 288 -1.44 10.90 -18.96
CA VAL A 288 -2.32 11.10 -20.13
C VAL A 288 -3.23 12.32 -19.92
N ALA A 289 -3.82 12.49 -18.74
CA ALA A 289 -4.64 13.67 -18.42
C ALA A 289 -3.83 14.98 -18.54
N LEU A 290 -2.58 14.96 -18.08
CA LEU A 290 -1.64 16.07 -18.23
C LEU A 290 -1.29 16.36 -19.70
N LEU A 291 -1.12 15.33 -20.53
CA LEU A 291 -0.90 15.50 -21.97
C LEU A 291 -2.10 16.17 -22.65
N VAL A 292 -3.33 15.79 -22.30
CA VAL A 292 -4.54 16.46 -22.81
C VAL A 292 -4.56 17.93 -22.41
N GLY A 293 -4.20 18.25 -21.16
CA GLY A 293 -4.01 19.62 -20.70
C GLY A 293 -2.94 20.37 -21.51
N ALA A 294 -1.81 19.73 -21.79
CA ALA A 294 -0.71 20.28 -22.59
C ALA A 294 -1.15 20.63 -24.02
N VAL A 295 -1.92 19.77 -24.68
CA VAL A 295 -2.49 20.05 -26.01
C VAL A 295 -3.43 21.26 -25.95
N GLY A 296 -4.24 21.38 -24.89
CA GLY A 296 -5.08 22.55 -24.66
C GLY A 296 -4.28 23.87 -24.56
N VAL A 297 -3.17 23.84 -23.82
CA VAL A 297 -2.23 24.98 -23.73
C VAL A 297 -1.66 25.32 -25.10
N ALA A 298 -1.15 24.33 -25.83
CA ALA A 298 -0.57 24.54 -27.15
C ALA A 298 -1.59 25.16 -28.12
N ASN A 299 -2.82 24.63 -28.16
CA ASN A 299 -3.88 25.15 -29.03
C ASN A 299 -4.22 26.61 -28.73
N THR A 300 -4.44 26.91 -27.45
CA THR A 300 -4.74 28.29 -27.03
C THR A 300 -3.59 29.24 -27.33
N MET A 301 -2.36 28.76 -27.21
CA MET A 301 -1.18 29.54 -27.51
C MET A 301 -1.01 29.77 -29.02
N PHE A 302 -1.27 28.78 -29.88
CA PHE A 302 -1.32 28.98 -31.33
C PHE A 302 -2.33 30.07 -31.71
N THR A 303 -3.55 29.99 -31.17
CA THR A 303 -4.56 31.03 -31.43
C THR A 303 -4.12 32.39 -30.90
N SER A 304 -3.50 32.44 -29.72
CA SER A 304 -2.99 33.69 -29.14
C SER A 304 -1.86 34.32 -29.98
N VAL A 305 -1.02 33.50 -30.62
CA VAL A 305 0.01 33.98 -31.55
C VAL A 305 -0.64 34.57 -32.80
N LEU A 306 -1.65 33.91 -33.35
CA LEU A 306 -2.39 34.38 -34.54
C LEU A 306 -3.11 35.70 -34.26
N GLU A 307 -3.80 35.82 -33.13
CA GLU A 307 -4.49 37.06 -32.72
C GLU A 307 -3.51 38.23 -32.48
N LYS A 308 -2.27 37.94 -32.08
CA LYS A 308 -1.22 38.94 -31.81
C LYS A 308 -0.19 39.09 -32.92
N THR A 309 -0.43 38.53 -34.11
CA THR A 309 0.53 38.54 -35.23
C THR A 309 0.99 39.97 -35.57
N LYS A 310 0.05 40.93 -35.65
CA LYS A 310 0.34 42.33 -35.96
C LYS A 310 1.19 43.02 -34.88
N GLU A 311 0.89 42.76 -33.60
CA GLU A 311 1.67 43.29 -32.47
C GLU A 311 3.11 42.72 -32.46
N ILE A 312 3.28 41.43 -32.78
CA ILE A 312 4.60 40.79 -32.94
C ILE A 312 5.38 41.44 -34.09
N GLY A 313 4.71 41.72 -35.21
CA GLY A 313 5.29 42.42 -36.36
C GLY A 313 5.81 43.81 -36.00
N ILE A 314 5.02 44.60 -35.27
CA ILE A 314 5.40 45.94 -34.78
C ILE A 314 6.60 45.86 -33.84
N MET A 315 6.58 44.95 -32.86
CA MET A 315 7.70 44.76 -31.93
C MET A 315 9.00 44.42 -32.65
N LYS A 316 8.93 43.55 -33.66
CA LYS A 316 10.10 43.19 -34.47
C LYS A 316 10.57 44.33 -35.37
N ALA A 317 9.66 45.12 -35.93
CA ALA A 317 10.00 46.28 -36.75
C ALA A 317 10.73 47.37 -35.92
N ILE A 318 10.41 47.49 -34.62
CA ILE A 318 11.05 48.41 -33.68
C ILE A 318 12.37 47.82 -33.11
N GLY A 319 12.72 46.58 -33.46
CA GLY A 319 14.02 45.97 -33.15
C GLY A 319 14.02 44.85 -32.10
N ALA A 320 12.87 44.27 -31.74
CA ALA A 320 12.83 43.08 -30.88
C ALA A 320 13.48 41.86 -31.58
N ARG A 321 14.36 41.14 -30.88
CA ARG A 321 15.02 39.94 -31.44
C ARG A 321 14.07 38.73 -31.37
N ASN A 322 14.31 37.72 -32.21
CA ASN A 322 13.55 36.46 -32.15
C ASN A 322 13.56 35.84 -30.73
N LYS A 323 14.70 35.91 -30.04
CA LYS A 323 14.83 35.43 -28.65
C LYS A 323 13.95 36.21 -27.66
N ASP A 324 13.76 37.51 -27.86
CA ASP A 324 12.90 38.32 -26.98
C ASP A 324 11.43 37.88 -27.12
N ILE A 325 10.96 37.68 -28.36
CA ILE A 325 9.59 37.19 -28.63
C ILE A 325 9.41 35.78 -28.07
N MET A 326 10.37 34.88 -28.28
CA MET A 326 10.30 33.51 -27.78
C MET A 326 10.19 33.46 -26.25
N ILE A 327 10.96 34.28 -25.53
CA ILE A 327 10.94 34.35 -24.06
C ILE A 327 9.58 34.87 -23.55
N ILE A 328 8.98 35.88 -24.19
CA ILE A 328 7.66 36.40 -23.79
C ILE A 328 6.61 35.29 -23.84
N PHE A 329 6.56 34.58 -24.96
CA PHE A 329 5.59 33.52 -25.18
C PHE A 329 5.87 32.29 -24.28
N LEU A 330 7.12 31.89 -24.09
CA LEU A 330 7.47 30.82 -23.16
C LEU A 330 7.12 31.16 -21.70
N LEU A 331 7.38 32.40 -21.27
CA LEU A 331 6.98 32.87 -19.94
C LEU A 331 5.46 32.87 -19.77
N ASN A 332 4.71 33.19 -20.82
CA ASN A 332 3.25 33.11 -20.81
C ASN A 332 2.78 31.67 -20.59
N ALA A 333 3.34 30.71 -21.33
CA ALA A 333 3.01 29.30 -21.18
C ALA A 333 3.43 28.75 -19.79
N ALA A 334 4.59 29.18 -19.28
CA ALA A 334 5.04 28.86 -17.93
C ALA A 334 4.10 29.40 -16.86
N LEU A 335 3.58 30.63 -17.01
CA LEU A 335 2.61 31.24 -16.10
C LEU A 335 1.29 30.47 -16.08
N ILE A 336 0.78 30.07 -17.25
CA ILE A 336 -0.43 29.23 -17.35
C ILE A 336 -0.21 27.90 -16.62
N GLY A 337 0.95 27.26 -16.83
CA GLY A 337 1.36 26.04 -16.13
C GLY A 337 1.44 26.22 -14.62
N LEU A 338 2.08 27.31 -14.16
CA LEU A 338 2.25 27.62 -12.74
C LEU A 338 0.92 27.90 -12.05
N ILE A 339 0.05 28.73 -12.64
CA ILE A 339 -1.27 29.05 -12.08
C ILE A 339 -2.13 27.79 -12.01
N GLY A 340 -2.16 27.00 -13.08
CA GLY A 340 -2.86 25.72 -13.10
C GLY A 340 -2.29 24.72 -12.10
N GLY A 341 -0.97 24.70 -11.95
CA GLY A 341 -0.25 23.89 -10.96
C GLY A 341 -0.62 24.25 -9.52
N ILE A 342 -0.59 25.53 -9.16
CA ILE A 342 -0.94 26.00 -7.81
C ILE A 342 -2.40 25.68 -7.49
N ILE A 343 -3.33 25.99 -8.41
CA ILE A 343 -4.76 25.71 -8.19
C ILE A 343 -5.00 24.19 -8.14
N GLY A 344 -4.35 23.43 -9.00
CA GLY A 344 -4.40 21.97 -8.99
C GLY A 344 -3.85 21.37 -7.70
N ILE A 345 -2.80 21.96 -7.13
CA ILE A 345 -2.27 21.58 -5.81
C ILE A 345 -3.31 21.83 -4.73
N ILE A 346 -3.85 23.05 -4.66
CA ILE A 346 -4.85 23.41 -3.65
C ILE A 346 -6.07 22.48 -3.73
N ILE A 347 -6.57 22.21 -4.94
CA ILE A 347 -7.71 21.32 -5.14
C ILE A 347 -7.34 19.88 -4.83
N GLY A 348 -6.16 19.40 -5.24
CA GLY A 348 -5.70 18.05 -4.97
C GLY A 348 -5.49 17.78 -3.47
N THR A 349 -4.95 18.74 -2.72
CA THR A 349 -4.79 18.62 -1.27
C THR A 349 -6.14 18.69 -0.55
N LEU A 350 -7.05 19.58 -0.97
CA LEU A 350 -8.42 19.64 -0.45
C LEU A 350 -9.17 18.33 -0.71
N LEU A 351 -9.13 17.81 -1.94
CA LEU A 351 -9.75 16.54 -2.28
C LEU A 351 -9.17 15.40 -1.44
N SER A 352 -7.85 15.35 -1.28
CA SER A 352 -7.19 14.31 -0.49
C SER A 352 -7.50 14.39 1.01
N GLY A 353 -7.72 15.58 1.57
CA GLY A 353 -8.11 15.78 2.96
C GLY A 353 -9.61 15.61 3.24
N ILE A 354 -10.47 15.94 2.27
CA ILE A 354 -11.93 15.90 2.43
C ILE A 354 -12.49 14.50 2.13
N LEU A 355 -11.98 13.79 1.12
CA LEU A 355 -12.46 12.43 0.78
C LEU A 355 -12.50 11.49 1.99
N PRO A 356 -11.45 11.43 2.85
CA PRO A 356 -11.44 10.54 4.00
C PRO A 356 -12.57 10.85 5.00
N SER A 357 -12.87 12.13 5.23
CA SER A 357 -13.96 12.56 6.13
C SER A 357 -15.36 12.22 5.59
N ILE A 358 -15.60 12.38 4.29
CA ILE A 358 -16.88 12.02 3.66
C ILE A 358 -17.07 10.50 3.64
N ILE A 359 -16.00 9.75 3.36
CA ILE A 359 -16.01 8.30 3.29
C ILE A 359 -16.08 7.65 4.68
N SER A 360 -15.57 8.31 5.73
CA SER A 360 -15.67 7.80 7.11
C SER A 360 -17.10 7.80 7.66
N GLY A 361 -18.00 8.64 7.12
CA GLY A 361 -19.43 8.66 7.49
C GLY A 361 -20.27 7.56 6.84
N THR A 362 -19.79 6.93 5.77
CA THR A 362 -20.47 5.81 5.11
C THR A 362 -19.93 4.48 5.65
N GLY A 363 -20.51 4.01 6.76
CA GLY A 363 -20.16 2.73 7.39
C GLY A 363 -20.11 1.56 6.40
N GLY A 364 -18.90 1.10 6.06
CA GLY A 364 -18.63 0.07 5.06
C GLY A 364 -17.13 -0.13 4.85
N MET A 365 -16.75 -1.05 3.96
CA MET A 365 -15.34 -1.40 3.65
C MET A 365 -14.46 -0.16 3.29
N PHE A 366 -15.08 0.89 2.76
CA PHE A 366 -14.43 2.17 2.45
C PHE A 366 -14.18 3.07 3.68
N GLY A 367 -14.89 2.91 4.80
CA GLY A 367 -14.69 3.71 6.01
C GLY A 367 -13.30 3.54 6.65
N ARG A 368 -12.65 2.37 6.48
CA ARG A 368 -11.24 2.17 6.89
C ARG A 368 -10.25 2.92 6.00
N PHE A 369 -10.57 3.11 4.72
CA PHE A 369 -9.82 4.00 3.82
C PHE A 369 -9.92 5.47 4.27
N GLY A 370 -10.99 5.84 4.98
CA GLY A 370 -11.19 7.18 5.54
C GLY A 370 -10.26 7.55 6.71
N SER A 371 -9.52 6.59 7.28
CA SER A 371 -8.50 6.89 8.31
C SER A 371 -7.09 7.08 7.74
N LEU A 372 -6.92 6.89 6.42
CA LEU A 372 -5.65 7.14 5.76
C LEU A 372 -5.41 8.65 5.76
N GLY A 373 -4.65 9.12 6.76
CA GLY A 373 -4.17 10.49 6.80
C GLY A 373 -3.56 10.84 5.45
N SER A 374 -4.07 11.89 4.82
CA SER A 374 -3.47 12.43 3.60
C SER A 374 -2.09 12.99 3.95
N ILE A 375 -1.04 12.22 3.66
CA ILE A 375 0.33 12.69 3.80
C ILE A 375 0.65 13.42 2.50
N VAL A 376 0.31 14.70 2.44
CA VAL A 376 0.84 15.59 1.40
C VAL A 376 2.25 15.97 1.82
N SER A 377 3.25 15.29 1.27
CA SER A 377 4.64 15.65 1.54
C SER A 377 5.04 16.92 0.77
N LEU A 378 5.94 17.71 1.36
CA LEU A 378 6.52 18.88 0.70
C LEU A 378 7.20 18.50 -0.64
N SER A 379 7.75 17.29 -0.71
CA SER A 379 8.33 16.74 -1.95
C SER A 379 7.31 16.55 -3.07
N SER A 380 6.10 16.08 -2.77
CA SER A 380 5.02 15.93 -3.76
C SER A 380 4.56 17.27 -4.31
N VAL A 381 4.50 18.31 -3.47
CA VAL A 381 4.15 19.68 -3.88
C VAL A 381 5.21 20.25 -4.82
N LEU A 382 6.48 20.17 -4.44
CA LEU A 382 7.59 20.64 -5.27
C LEU A 382 7.66 19.91 -6.62
N MET A 383 7.45 18.59 -6.61
CA MET A 383 7.39 17.78 -7.82
C MET A 383 6.22 18.21 -8.73
N ALA A 384 5.03 18.44 -8.17
CA ALA A 384 3.86 18.89 -8.93
C ALA A 384 4.07 20.27 -9.57
N ILE A 385 4.66 21.23 -8.84
CA ILE A 385 5.02 22.55 -9.39
C ILE A 385 6.00 22.36 -10.55
N GLY A 386 7.05 21.57 -10.35
CA GLY A 386 8.05 21.28 -11.39
C GLY A 386 7.44 20.67 -12.65
N ILE A 387 6.58 19.67 -12.48
CA ILE A 387 5.86 19.01 -13.59
C ILE A 387 4.96 20.02 -14.33
N SER A 388 4.20 20.85 -13.60
CA SER A 388 3.31 21.84 -14.22
C SER A 388 4.05 22.89 -15.05
N LEU A 389 5.23 23.32 -14.58
CA LEU A 389 6.10 24.25 -15.30
C LEU A 389 6.70 23.62 -16.55
N ILE A 390 7.23 22.39 -16.44
CA ILE A 390 7.82 21.66 -17.57
C ILE A 390 6.77 21.44 -18.66
N ILE A 391 5.56 21.02 -18.29
CA ILE A 391 4.48 20.76 -19.24
C ILE A 391 4.00 22.06 -19.88
N GLY A 392 3.78 23.13 -19.09
CA GLY A 392 3.37 24.42 -19.61
C GLY A 392 4.39 24.98 -20.61
N MET A 393 5.67 24.97 -20.25
CA MET A 393 6.76 25.41 -21.13
C MET A 393 6.91 24.53 -22.37
N GLY A 394 6.84 23.20 -22.21
CA GLY A 394 6.95 22.24 -23.30
C GLY A 394 5.83 22.38 -24.33
N ALA A 395 4.59 22.47 -23.85
CA ALA A 395 3.43 22.72 -24.70
C ALA A 395 3.53 24.06 -25.45
N GLY A 396 4.07 25.09 -24.80
CA GLY A 396 4.22 26.41 -25.38
C GLY A 396 5.45 26.63 -26.25
N ALA A 397 6.39 25.68 -26.28
CA ALA A 397 7.65 25.84 -26.98
C ALA A 397 7.47 25.95 -28.50
N ILE A 398 6.61 25.11 -29.10
CA ILE A 398 6.37 25.12 -30.55
C ILE A 398 5.68 26.42 -30.99
N PRO A 399 4.55 26.86 -30.38
CA PRO A 399 3.93 28.14 -30.71
C PRO A 399 4.87 29.34 -30.48
N ALA A 400 5.62 29.36 -29.37
CA ALA A 400 6.57 30.43 -29.07
C ALA A 400 7.67 30.52 -30.14
N TYR A 401 8.16 29.37 -30.61
CA TYR A 401 9.14 29.31 -31.69
C TYR A 401 8.57 29.83 -33.00
N GLN A 402 7.34 29.45 -33.36
CA GLN A 402 6.68 29.98 -34.56
C GLN A 402 6.48 31.50 -34.48
N ALA A 403 6.00 32.01 -33.34
CA ALA A 403 5.88 33.45 -33.09
C ALA A 403 7.21 34.18 -33.26
N SER A 404 8.30 33.59 -32.76
CA SER A 404 9.64 34.15 -32.88
C SER A 404 10.18 34.19 -34.31
N LYS A 405 9.61 33.41 -35.25
CA LYS A 405 10.06 33.34 -36.65
C LYS A 405 9.21 34.16 -37.62
N LEU A 406 8.11 34.77 -37.17
CA LEU A 406 7.27 35.65 -38.00
C LEU A 406 8.10 36.80 -38.60
N LYS A 407 7.98 37.03 -39.91
CA LYS A 407 8.64 38.14 -40.58
C LYS A 407 7.80 39.42 -40.39
N PRO A 408 8.42 40.59 -40.11
CA PRO A 408 7.69 41.83 -39.89
C PRO A 408 6.77 42.23 -41.05
N VAL A 409 7.24 42.01 -42.28
CA VAL A 409 6.50 42.33 -43.52
C VAL A 409 5.22 41.51 -43.63
N ASP A 410 5.29 40.20 -43.37
CA ASP A 410 4.13 39.30 -43.44
C ASP A 410 3.15 39.59 -42.29
N ALA A 411 3.67 39.93 -41.11
CA ALA A 411 2.87 40.22 -39.93
C ALA A 411 2.07 41.54 -40.01
N LEU A 412 2.57 42.54 -40.74
CA LEU A 412 1.91 43.84 -40.94
C LEU A 412 0.90 43.84 -42.09
N ARG A 413 1.03 42.88 -43.02
CA ARG A 413 0.13 42.69 -44.16
C ARG A 413 -1.08 41.81 -43.83
N TYR A 414 -1.08 41.19 -42.65
CA TYR A 414 -2.20 40.40 -42.14
C TYR A 414 -3.33 41.35 -41.73
N GLU A 415 -4.51 41.24 -42.38
CA GLU A 415 -5.74 41.96 -41.99
C GLU A 415 -6.40 41.31 -40.77
#